data_AF-A0A7V8IX30-F1
#
_entry.id   AF-A0A7V8IX30-F1
#
_cell.length_a   1.000
_cell.length_b   1.000
_cell.length_c   1.000
_cell.angle_alpha   90.00
_cell.angle_beta   90.00
_cell.angle_gamma   90.00
#
_symmetry.space_group_name_H-M   'P 1'
#
loop_
_entity.id
_entity.type
_entity.pdbx_description
1 polymer ?
#
loop_
_entity_poly.entity_id
_entity_poly.type
_entity_poly.pdbx_seq_one_letter_code
_entity_poly.pdbx_strand_id
1 'polypeptide(L)'
;MSCRDIRLKFSAALDAPRDAEDRVRIEAHCAACAICGPEWRTLLRLEELMMEAPAAPAGFADRVMSALPTPAPARREIMPFAAAGLIAAAALVALQLATVATATAPWLAPVRDLMAGLTETVRARVASSPWEITGWVLAGAATIGALSGAVMGRVRQVVG
;
A
#
# COMPACT_ATOMS: atom_id res chain seq x y z
N MET A 1 22.19 -0.03 22.14
CA MET A 1 21.36 0.74 21.20
C MET A 1 22.05 2.04 20.88
N SER A 2 21.94 2.52 19.63
CA SER A 2 22.48 3.85 19.28
C SER A 2 21.57 4.96 19.81
N CYS A 3 22.11 6.17 19.99
CA CYS A 3 21.30 7.34 20.35
C CYS A 3 20.17 7.59 19.35
N ARG A 4 20.42 7.32 18.06
CA ARG A 4 19.40 7.48 17.00
C ARG A 4 18.21 6.55 17.22
N ASP A 5 18.47 5.27 17.50
CA ASP A 5 17.41 4.27 17.70
C ASP A 5 16.56 4.60 18.93
N ILE A 6 17.22 5.09 19.98
CA ILE A 6 16.55 5.48 21.22
C ILE A 6 15.61 6.68 20.98
N ARG A 7 16.09 7.73 20.31
CA ARG A 7 15.28 8.93 20.03
C ARG A 7 14.07 8.62 19.15
N LEU A 8 14.19 7.71 18.18
CA LEU A 8 13.06 7.26 17.36
C LEU A 8 11.95 6.59 18.18
N LYS A 9 12.28 6.03 19.35
CA LYS A 9 11.32 5.36 20.23
C LYS A 9 10.76 6.25 21.33
N PHE A 10 11.21 7.50 21.49
CA PHE A 10 10.76 8.37 22.58
C PHE A 10 9.25 8.60 22.60
N SER A 11 8.64 8.95 21.45
CA SER A 11 7.19 9.16 21.39
C SER A 11 6.42 7.91 21.78
N ALA A 12 6.76 6.77 21.18
CA ALA A 12 6.10 5.49 21.48
C ALA A 12 6.27 5.08 22.95
N ALA A 13 7.39 5.43 23.58
CA ALA A 13 7.65 5.13 24.99
C ALA A 13 6.87 6.02 25.97
N LEU A 14 6.57 7.28 25.59
CA LEU A 14 5.70 8.15 26.37
C LEU A 14 4.25 7.63 26.36
N ASP A 15 3.79 7.13 25.21
CA ASP A 15 2.44 6.60 25.05
C ASP A 15 2.26 5.19 25.65
N ALA A 16 3.36 4.51 25.99
CA ALA A 16 3.36 3.15 26.51
C ALA A 16 3.26 3.10 28.05
N PRO A 17 2.74 1.98 28.61
CA PRO A 17 2.79 1.72 30.05
C PRO A 17 4.20 1.88 30.63
N ARG A 18 4.27 2.30 31.90
CA ARG A 18 5.55 2.58 32.58
C ARG A 18 6.47 1.36 32.68
N ASP A 19 5.92 0.17 32.69
CA ASP A 19 6.61 -1.12 32.79
C ASP A 19 6.92 -1.77 31.43
N ALA A 20 6.58 -1.12 30.31
CA ALA A 20 6.88 -1.63 28.99
C ALA A 20 8.40 -1.84 28.82
N GLU A 21 8.80 -3.01 28.33
CA GLU A 21 10.22 -3.40 28.16
C GLU A 21 11.03 -2.36 27.38
N ASP A 22 10.42 -1.78 26.33
CA ASP A 22 11.05 -0.72 25.54
C ASP A 22 11.31 0.56 26.34
N ARG A 23 10.41 0.93 27.26
CA ARG A 23 10.56 2.11 28.12
C ARG A 23 11.71 1.90 29.11
N VAL A 24 11.79 0.72 29.75
CA VAL A 24 12.89 0.37 30.65
C VAL A 24 14.24 0.43 29.93
N ARG A 25 14.32 -0.08 28.69
CA ARG A 25 15.55 0.00 27.88
C ARG A 25 15.96 1.44 27.54
N ILE A 26 14.98 2.30 27.25
CA ILE A 26 15.20 3.71 26.96
C ILE A 26 15.70 4.45 28.20
N GLU A 27 15.06 4.22 29.35
CA GLU A 27 15.47 4.82 30.62
C GLU A 27 16.89 4.41 31.01
N ALA A 28 17.24 3.13 30.84
CA ALA A 28 18.60 2.63 31.08
C ALA A 28 19.64 3.32 30.19
N HIS A 29 19.34 3.53 28.90
CA HIS A 29 20.22 4.26 28.00
C HIS A 29 20.34 5.74 28.40
N CYS A 30 19.23 6.41 28.70
CA CYS A 30 19.18 7.81 29.08
C CYS A 30 19.90 8.08 30.42
N ALA A 31 19.96 7.10 31.32
CA ALA A 31 20.75 7.19 32.54
C ALA A 31 22.26 7.22 32.29
N ALA A 32 22.73 6.53 31.24
CA ALA A 32 24.15 6.43 30.89
C ALA A 32 24.59 7.44 29.81
N CYS A 33 23.66 8.02 29.05
CA CYS A 33 23.94 8.87 27.90
C CYS A 33 23.76 10.37 28.22
N ALA A 34 24.86 11.14 28.12
CA ALA A 34 24.85 12.58 28.37
C ALA A 34 24.01 13.39 27.37
N ILE A 35 23.73 12.84 26.18
CA ILE A 35 22.95 13.51 25.13
C ILE A 35 21.45 13.19 25.27
N CYS A 36 21.10 11.92 25.42
CA CYS A 36 19.70 11.48 25.45
C CYS A 36 19.04 11.74 26.82
N GLY A 37 19.80 11.73 27.92
CA GLY A 37 19.27 11.95 29.27
C GLY A 37 18.56 13.29 29.47
N PRO A 38 19.14 14.44 29.06
CA PRO A 38 18.47 15.75 29.12
C PRO A 38 17.18 15.83 28.28
N GLU A 39 17.21 15.30 27.05
CA GLU A 39 16.04 15.28 26.16
C GLU A 39 14.90 14.46 26.76
N TRP A 40 15.21 13.26 27.26
CA TRP A 40 14.24 12.38 27.90
C TRP A 40 13.59 13.01 29.14
N ARG A 41 14.38 13.64 30.02
CA ARG A 41 13.85 14.38 31.19
C ARG A 41 12.94 15.54 30.80
N THR A 42 13.24 16.22 29.69
CA THR A 42 12.41 17.32 29.18
C THR A 42 11.05 16.80 28.73
N LEU A 43 11.02 15.67 28.02
CA LEU A 43 9.79 15.00 27.59
C LEU A 43 8.95 14.52 28.77
N LEU A 44 9.55 13.89 29.78
CA LEU A 44 8.85 13.46 30.98
C LEU A 44 8.23 14.65 31.74
N ARG A 45 8.91 15.79 31.78
CA ARG A 45 8.38 17.00 32.40
C ARG A 45 7.18 17.57 31.65
N LEU A 46 7.18 17.47 30.31
CA LEU A 46 6.02 17.85 29.49
C LEU A 46 4.84 16.90 29.73
N GLU A 47 5.09 15.59 29.80
CA GLU A 47 4.09 14.58 30.16
C GLU A 47 3.43 14.91 31.51
N GLU A 48 4.23 15.23 32.53
CA GLU A 48 3.75 15.62 33.87
C GLU A 48 2.86 16.86 33.83
N LEU A 49 3.30 17.93 33.13
CA LEU A 49 2.51 19.16 32.97
C LEU A 49 1.17 18.91 32.25
N MET A 50 1.13 17.99 31.29
CA MET A 50 -0.12 17.63 30.61
C MET A 50 -1.06 16.84 31.54
N MET A 51 -0.52 16.01 32.43
CA MET A 51 -1.31 15.27 33.41
C MET A 51 -1.87 16.16 34.52
N GLU A 52 -1.20 17.27 34.83
CA GLU A 52 -1.69 18.31 35.75
C GLU A 52 -2.78 19.20 35.14
N ALA A 53 -3.08 19.05 33.85
CA ALA A 53 -4.10 19.83 33.19
C ALA A 53 -5.48 19.63 33.85
N PRO A 54 -6.32 20.69 33.92
CA PRO A 54 -7.63 20.60 34.52
C PRO A 54 -8.47 19.51 33.83
N ALA A 55 -9.24 18.77 34.64
CA ALA A 55 -10.13 17.74 34.15
C ALA A 55 -11.11 18.32 33.10
N ALA A 56 -11.42 17.51 32.09
CA ALA A 56 -12.41 17.89 31.09
C ALA A 56 -13.77 18.17 31.76
N PRO A 57 -14.51 19.20 31.32
CA PRO A 57 -15.84 19.48 31.86
C PRO A 57 -16.79 18.28 31.74
N ALA A 58 -17.75 18.18 32.65
CA ALA A 58 -18.78 17.13 32.58
C ALA A 58 -19.51 17.14 31.21
N GLY A 59 -19.69 15.95 30.65
CA GLY A 59 -20.30 15.74 29.33
C GLY A 59 -19.47 16.26 28.14
N PHE A 60 -18.19 16.65 28.34
CA PHE A 60 -17.33 17.07 27.24
C PHE A 60 -17.11 15.95 26.22
N ALA A 61 -16.80 14.74 26.70
CA ALA A 61 -16.63 13.57 25.84
C ALA A 61 -17.89 13.30 25.01
N ASP A 62 -19.07 13.30 25.62
CA ASP A 62 -20.34 13.08 24.92
C ASP A 62 -20.61 14.14 23.86
N ARG A 63 -20.37 15.42 24.19
CA ARG A 63 -20.52 16.53 23.23
C ARG A 63 -19.56 16.37 22.04
N VAL A 64 -18.29 16.07 22.29
CA VAL A 64 -17.29 15.84 21.23
C VAL A 64 -17.70 14.66 20.36
N MET A 65 -18.05 13.53 20.98
CA MET A 65 -18.44 12.32 20.25
C MET A 65 -19.72 12.52 19.43
N SER A 66 -20.67 13.31 19.93
CA SER A 66 -21.90 13.66 19.20
C SER A 66 -21.67 14.64 18.04
N ALA A 67 -20.60 15.45 18.12
CA ALA A 67 -20.22 16.42 17.10
C ALA A 67 -19.31 15.83 16.01
N LEU A 68 -18.72 14.65 16.26
CA LEU A 68 -17.99 13.94 15.22
C LEU A 68 -18.96 13.47 14.14
N PRO A 69 -18.67 13.72 12.85
CA PRO A 69 -19.43 13.09 11.78
C PRO A 69 -19.39 11.57 11.99
N THR A 70 -20.53 10.91 11.82
CA THR A 70 -20.65 9.45 11.90
C THR A 70 -19.46 8.78 11.22
N PRO A 71 -18.83 7.75 11.83
CA PRO A 71 -17.64 7.12 11.27
C PRO A 71 -17.90 6.75 9.81
N ALA A 72 -16.96 7.12 8.94
CA ALA A 72 -17.02 6.81 7.52
C ALA A 72 -17.34 5.30 7.33
N PRO A 73 -18.22 4.94 6.39
CA PRO A 73 -18.71 3.57 6.25
C PRO A 73 -17.54 2.59 6.18
N ALA A 74 -17.50 1.68 7.14
CA ALA A 74 -16.44 0.69 7.30
C ALA A 74 -16.22 -0.11 6.00
N ARG A 75 -14.96 -0.18 5.54
CA ARG A 75 -14.37 -1.20 4.64
C ARG A 75 -14.99 -1.43 3.26
N ARG A 76 -16.14 -0.85 2.91
CA ARG A 76 -16.84 -1.21 1.67
C ARG A 76 -16.22 -0.58 0.41
N GLU A 77 -15.48 0.51 0.56
CA GLU A 77 -14.90 1.26 -0.58
C GLU A 77 -13.49 0.81 -0.98
N ILE A 78 -12.76 0.07 -0.12
CA ILE A 78 -11.41 -0.44 -0.45
C ILE A 78 -11.48 -1.80 -1.20
N MET A 79 -12.57 -2.53 -1.04
CA MET A 79 -12.82 -3.82 -1.69
C MET A 79 -12.69 -3.81 -3.23
N PRO A 80 -13.24 -2.82 -3.98
CA PRO A 80 -13.09 -2.81 -5.44
C PRO A 80 -11.64 -2.60 -5.89
N PHE A 81 -10.86 -1.81 -5.15
CA PHE A 81 -9.44 -1.57 -5.49
C PHE A 81 -8.57 -2.80 -5.21
N ALA A 82 -8.82 -3.50 -4.11
CA ALA A 82 -8.12 -4.74 -3.79
C ALA A 82 -8.42 -5.86 -4.79
N ALA A 83 -9.70 -5.99 -5.21
CA ALA A 83 -10.11 -6.96 -6.22
C ALA A 83 -9.50 -6.64 -7.60
N ALA A 84 -9.49 -5.36 -8.00
CA ALA A 84 -8.87 -4.92 -9.26
C ALA A 84 -7.35 -5.21 -9.28
N GLY A 85 -6.65 -4.97 -8.17
CA GLY A 85 -5.23 -5.30 -8.04
C GLY A 85 -4.95 -6.80 -8.19
N LEU A 86 -5.78 -7.67 -7.61
CA LEU A 86 -5.65 -9.12 -7.74
C LEU A 86 -5.91 -9.61 -9.18
N ILE A 87 -6.91 -9.04 -9.86
CA ILE A 87 -7.21 -9.37 -11.27
C ILE A 87 -6.04 -8.96 -12.18
N ALA A 88 -5.47 -7.76 -11.98
CA ALA A 88 -4.32 -7.30 -12.74
C ALA A 88 -3.08 -8.18 -12.52
N ALA A 89 -2.82 -8.57 -11.27
CA ALA A 89 -1.72 -9.48 -10.94
C ALA A 89 -1.90 -10.85 -11.60
N ALA A 90 -3.11 -11.42 -11.56
CA ALA A 90 -3.41 -12.70 -12.21
C ALA A 90 -3.23 -12.64 -13.74
N ALA A 91 -3.65 -11.54 -14.38
CA ALA A 91 -3.47 -11.35 -15.82
C ALA A 91 -1.98 -11.28 -16.20
N LEU A 92 -1.15 -10.60 -15.42
CA LEU A 92 0.30 -10.54 -15.64
C LEU A 92 0.96 -11.91 -15.48
N VAL A 93 0.56 -12.68 -14.47
CA VAL A 93 1.08 -14.04 -14.27
C VAL A 93 0.68 -14.96 -15.43
N ALA A 94 -0.58 -14.93 -15.87
CA ALA A 94 -1.04 -15.72 -17.02
C ALA A 94 -0.30 -15.35 -18.31
N LEU A 95 -0.06 -14.05 -18.52
CA LEU A 95 0.70 -13.54 -19.65
C LEU A 95 2.16 -14.04 -19.64
N GLN A 96 2.79 -14.09 -18.47
CA GLN A 96 4.14 -14.65 -18.32
C GLN A 96 4.20 -16.16 -18.49
N LEU A 97 3.18 -16.89 -18.05
CA LEU A 97 3.09 -18.33 -18.31
C LEU A 97 2.92 -18.61 -19.80
N ALA A 98 2.17 -17.78 -20.52
CA ALA A 98 2.01 -17.90 -21.97
C ALA A 98 3.31 -17.60 -22.74
N THR A 99 4.11 -16.61 -22.32
CA THR A 99 5.43 -16.34 -22.94
C THR A 99 6.42 -17.48 -22.69
N VAL A 100 6.43 -18.07 -21.50
CA VAL A 100 7.27 -19.24 -21.19
C VAL A 100 6.82 -20.48 -21.98
N ALA A 101 5.50 -20.74 -22.07
CA ALA A 101 4.97 -21.87 -22.83
C ALA A 101 5.25 -21.75 -24.34
N THR A 102 5.22 -20.53 -24.89
CA THR A 102 5.57 -20.30 -26.31
C THR A 102 7.08 -20.36 -26.56
N ALA A 103 7.92 -20.13 -25.55
CA ALA A 103 9.38 -20.29 -25.68
C ALA A 103 9.80 -21.76 -25.89
N THR A 104 8.99 -22.73 -25.46
CA THR A 104 9.21 -24.16 -25.72
C THR A 104 8.72 -24.66 -27.08
N ALA A 105 8.05 -23.80 -27.86
CA ALA A 105 7.49 -24.13 -29.18
C ALA A 105 7.99 -23.13 -30.26
N PRO A 106 9.08 -23.44 -30.98
CA PRO A 106 9.79 -22.46 -31.84
C PRO A 106 8.96 -21.93 -33.02
N TRP A 107 7.92 -22.65 -33.44
CA TRP A 107 7.00 -22.23 -34.50
C TRP A 107 6.02 -21.12 -34.06
N LEU A 108 5.96 -20.78 -32.77
CA LEU A 108 5.17 -19.67 -32.22
C LEU A 108 5.99 -18.39 -31.98
N ALA A 109 7.24 -18.32 -32.48
CA ALA A 109 8.10 -17.14 -32.41
C ALA A 109 7.42 -15.81 -32.79
N PRO A 110 6.63 -15.70 -33.88
CA PRO A 110 5.96 -14.44 -34.23
C PRO A 110 4.89 -14.02 -33.20
N VAL A 111 4.25 -14.98 -32.53
CA VAL A 111 3.27 -14.69 -31.47
C VAL A 111 3.99 -14.25 -30.19
N ARG A 112 5.13 -14.86 -29.87
CA ARG A 112 5.96 -14.49 -28.73
C ARG A 112 6.47 -13.05 -28.82
N ASP A 113 6.97 -12.64 -29.99
CA ASP A 113 7.52 -11.29 -30.18
C ASP A 113 6.42 -10.21 -30.13
N LEU A 114 5.22 -10.53 -30.64
CA LEU A 114 4.03 -9.69 -30.49
C LEU A 114 3.63 -9.51 -29.01
N MET A 115 3.63 -10.60 -28.23
CA MET A 115 3.29 -10.57 -26.80
C MET A 115 4.35 -9.88 -25.95
N ALA A 116 5.63 -9.97 -26.33
CA ALA A 116 6.73 -9.23 -25.71
C ALA A 116 6.60 -7.70 -25.92
N GLY A 117 6.22 -7.26 -27.13
CA GLY A 117 5.96 -5.85 -27.40
C GLY A 117 4.78 -5.28 -26.60
N LEU A 118 3.71 -6.08 -26.46
CA LEU A 118 2.53 -5.69 -25.68
C LEU A 118 2.84 -5.61 -24.17
N THR A 119 3.60 -6.56 -23.64
CA THR A 119 4.02 -6.53 -22.23
C THR A 119 4.86 -5.31 -21.88
N GLU A 120 5.81 -4.94 -22.75
CA GLU A 120 6.65 -3.76 -22.51
C GLU A 120 5.85 -2.46 -22.57
N THR A 121 4.91 -2.36 -23.51
CA THR A 121 4.04 -1.18 -23.63
C THR A 121 3.14 -1.01 -22.41
N VAL A 122 2.56 -2.11 -21.90
CA VAL A 122 1.75 -2.10 -20.67
C VAL A 122 2.61 -1.74 -19.47
N ARG A 123 3.80 -2.33 -19.33
CA ARG A 123 4.73 -2.06 -18.23
C ARG A 123 5.17 -0.60 -18.18
N ALA A 124 5.63 -0.04 -19.32
CA ALA A 124 6.07 1.34 -19.41
C ALA A 124 4.95 2.33 -19.08
N ARG A 125 3.70 2.02 -19.48
CA ARG A 125 2.54 2.87 -19.21
C ARG A 125 2.11 2.83 -17.74
N VAL A 126 2.10 1.65 -17.13
CA VAL A 126 1.82 1.45 -15.69
C VAL A 126 2.84 2.19 -14.82
N ALA A 127 4.11 2.22 -15.22
CA ALA A 127 5.15 2.95 -14.51
C ALA A 127 4.96 4.48 -14.56
N SER A 128 4.32 5.01 -15.62
CA SER A 128 4.17 6.46 -15.83
C SER A 128 2.93 7.10 -15.17
N SER A 129 1.87 6.33 -14.91
CA SER A 129 0.63 6.86 -14.30
C SER A 129 -0.12 5.75 -13.52
N PRO A 130 0.29 5.46 -12.27
CA PRO A 130 -0.24 4.33 -11.52
C PRO A 130 -1.68 4.52 -11.00
N TRP A 131 -2.26 5.72 -11.07
CA TRP A 131 -3.62 5.99 -10.55
C TRP A 131 -4.71 6.02 -11.65
N GLU A 132 -4.35 5.96 -12.93
CA GLU A 132 -5.31 5.86 -14.06
C GLU A 132 -5.65 4.41 -14.47
N ILE A 133 -5.12 3.41 -13.75
CA ILE A 133 -5.17 1.98 -14.10
C ILE A 133 -6.61 1.47 -14.30
N THR A 134 -7.58 1.98 -13.55
CA THR A 134 -8.97 1.51 -13.57
C THR A 134 -9.71 1.81 -14.88
N GLY A 135 -9.45 2.96 -15.49
CA GLY A 135 -10.09 3.35 -16.76
C GLY A 135 -9.55 2.55 -17.95
N TRP A 136 -8.27 2.19 -17.90
CA TRP A 136 -7.59 1.51 -19.00
C TRP A 136 -7.73 -0.01 -18.98
N VAL A 137 -7.92 -0.65 -17.82
CA VAL A 137 -8.25 -2.09 -17.78
C VAL A 137 -9.58 -2.37 -18.49
N LEU A 138 -10.56 -1.48 -18.33
CA LEU A 138 -11.85 -1.58 -19.04
C LEU A 138 -11.73 -1.24 -20.55
N ALA A 139 -10.96 -0.21 -20.92
CA ALA A 139 -10.71 0.13 -22.32
C ALA A 139 -9.82 -0.90 -23.06
N GLY A 140 -8.88 -1.51 -22.34
CA GLY A 140 -7.99 -2.58 -22.80
C GLY A 140 -8.76 -3.88 -23.07
N ALA A 141 -9.71 -4.24 -22.20
CA ALA A 141 -10.60 -5.38 -22.45
C ALA A 141 -11.45 -5.19 -23.73
N ALA A 142 -11.93 -3.97 -23.99
CA ALA A 142 -12.70 -3.66 -25.20
C ALA A 142 -11.85 -3.75 -26.49
N THR A 143 -10.59 -3.30 -26.45
CA THR A 143 -9.67 -3.36 -27.60
C THR A 143 -9.18 -4.77 -27.88
N ILE A 144 -8.93 -5.58 -26.84
CA ILE A 144 -8.62 -7.03 -26.99
C ILE A 144 -9.81 -7.78 -27.57
N GLY A 145 -11.04 -7.46 -27.14
CA GLY A 145 -12.27 -8.02 -27.72
C GLY A 145 -12.44 -7.69 -29.21
N ALA A 146 -12.15 -6.44 -29.61
CA ALA A 146 -12.23 -6.01 -31.01
C ALA A 146 -11.16 -6.69 -31.90
N LEU A 147 -9.94 -6.86 -31.38
CA LEU A 147 -8.86 -7.56 -32.08
C LEU A 147 -9.14 -9.08 -32.21
N SER A 148 -9.70 -9.70 -31.17
CA SER A 148 -10.16 -11.09 -31.21
C SER A 148 -11.22 -11.32 -32.31
N GLY A 149 -12.19 -10.42 -32.43
CA GLY A 149 -13.20 -10.47 -33.48
C GLY A 149 -12.61 -10.32 -34.89
N ALA A 150 -11.66 -9.40 -35.06
CA ALA A 150 -10.99 -9.18 -36.35
C ALA A 150 -10.10 -10.38 -36.77
N VAL A 151 -9.44 -11.03 -35.81
CA VAL A 151 -8.61 -12.22 -36.07
C VAL A 151 -9.48 -13.44 -36.41
N MET A 152 -10.57 -13.68 -35.68
CA MET A 152 -11.49 -14.78 -36.01
C MET A 152 -12.20 -14.57 -37.35
N GLY A 153 -12.55 -13.34 -37.71
CA GLY A 153 -13.10 -13.03 -39.03
C GLY A 153 -12.13 -13.33 -40.16
N ARG A 154 -10.83 -13.06 -39.96
CA ARG A 154 -9.78 -13.32 -40.95
C ARG A 154 -9.45 -14.80 -41.06
N VAL A 155 -9.45 -15.55 -39.95
CA VAL A 155 -9.27 -17.01 -39.94
C VAL A 155 -10.43 -17.71 -40.67
N ARG A 156 -11.67 -17.24 -40.48
CA ARG A 156 -12.85 -17.79 -41.18
C ARG A 156 -12.83 -17.56 -42.70
N GLN A 157 -12.19 -16.48 -43.18
CA GLN A 157 -11.99 -16.26 -44.62
C GLN A 157 -10.90 -17.13 -45.24
N VAL A 158 -9.93 -17.57 -44.44
CA VAL A 158 -8.80 -18.40 -44.91
C VAL A 158 -9.13 -19.90 -44.86
N VAL A 159 -10.04 -20.30 -43.96
CA VAL A 159 -10.45 -21.70 -43.75
C VAL A 159 -11.82 -21.99 -44.40
N GLY A 160 -12.27 -21.11 -45.31
CA GLY A 160 -13.38 -21.38 -46.23
C GLY A 160 -12.91 -22.17 -47.44
#